data_AF-A0A0R2SCV9-F1
#
_entry.id   AF-A0A0R2SCV9-F1
#
_cell.length_a   1.000
_cell.length_b   1.000
_cell.length_c   1.000
_cell.angle_alpha   90.00
_cell.angle_beta   90.00
_cell.angle_gamma   90.00
#
_symmetry.space_group_name_H-M   'P 1'
#
loop_
_entity.id
_entity.type
_entity.pdbx_description
1 polymer ?
#
loop_
_entity_poly.entity_id
_entity_poly.type
_entity_poly.pdbx_seq_one_letter_code
_entity_poly.pdbx_strand_id
1 'polypeptide(L)'
;MRKIFITTAILVLADQILKIWIKTHMKLGQEFQIFDWFIIHFTENNGMAFGMEFGGATGKMFLTLFRIIVVTAGIYYVKSIIKPHFPNGALIALGLIIGGAIGNIIDSSFYGLVFNESYNNVATFLPQNGGYAPFLHGKVVDMFYFPLINSHFPNWLPIWGGEHFIFFRPIFNIADAGISVGIFLILLFYRKEFN
;
A
#
# COMPACT_ATOMS: atom_id res chain seq x y z
N MET A 1 -10.48 -21.07 -5.38
CA MET A 1 -10.89 -19.82 -6.04
C MET A 1 -11.84 -18.96 -5.22
N ARG A 2 -13.02 -19.44 -4.75
CA ARG A 2 -13.98 -18.61 -3.99
C ARG A 2 -13.37 -17.83 -2.82
N LYS A 3 -12.49 -18.46 -2.03
CA LYS A 3 -11.83 -17.83 -0.88
C LYS A 3 -10.87 -16.71 -1.26
N ILE A 4 -10.13 -16.88 -2.37
CA ILE A 4 -9.27 -15.83 -2.93
C ILE A 4 -10.15 -14.62 -3.27
N PHE A 5 -11.21 -14.83 -4.07
CA PHE A 5 -12.11 -13.76 -4.49
C PHE A 5 -12.73 -13.00 -3.31
N ILE A 6 -13.27 -13.72 -2.31
CA ILE A 6 -13.88 -13.09 -1.13
C ILE A 6 -12.84 -12.27 -0.36
N THR A 7 -11.66 -12.83 -0.10
CA THR A 7 -10.61 -12.15 0.66
C THR A 7 -10.11 -10.92 -0.09
N THR A 8 -9.88 -11.04 -1.40
CA THR A 8 -9.52 -9.94 -2.31
C THR A 8 -10.56 -8.84 -2.28
N ALA A 9 -11.85 -9.17 -2.44
CA ALA A 9 -12.93 -8.19 -2.45
C ALA A 9 -13.04 -7.45 -1.10
N ILE A 10 -12.97 -8.16 0.02
CA ILE A 10 -13.02 -7.56 1.35
C ILE A 10 -11.84 -6.60 1.56
N LEU A 11 -10.62 -7.04 1.23
CA LEU A 11 -9.43 -6.21 1.42
C LEU A 11 -9.47 -4.96 0.55
N VAL A 12 -9.82 -5.09 -0.74
CA VAL A 12 -9.95 -3.94 -1.65
C VAL A 12 -11.01 -2.96 -1.16
N LEU A 13 -12.17 -3.44 -0.71
CA LEU A 13 -13.22 -2.58 -0.18
C LEU A 13 -12.74 -1.83 1.07
N ALA A 14 -12.12 -2.52 2.03
CA ALA A 14 -11.60 -1.90 3.24
C ALA A 14 -10.53 -0.83 2.93
N ASP A 15 -9.60 -1.16 2.02
CA ASP A 15 -8.54 -0.24 1.56
C ASP A 15 -9.11 1.01 0.91
N GLN A 16 -9.99 0.85 -0.07
CA GLN A 16 -10.54 1.97 -0.84
C GLN A 16 -11.47 2.86 0.00
N ILE A 17 -12.28 2.28 0.89
CA ILE A 17 -13.12 3.06 1.82
C ILE A 17 -12.25 3.95 2.69
N LEU A 18 -11.19 3.39 3.30
CA LEU A 18 -10.32 4.18 4.17
C LEU A 18 -9.55 5.24 3.39
N LYS A 19 -8.98 4.91 2.23
CA LYS A 19 -8.23 5.87 1.39
C LYS A 19 -9.09 7.04 0.92
N ILE A 20 -10.31 6.77 0.47
CA ILE A 20 -11.26 7.82 0.09
C ILE A 20 -11.59 8.69 1.30
N TRP A 21 -11.82 8.09 2.46
CA TRP A 21 -12.07 8.85 3.70
C TRP A 21 -10.89 9.76 4.03
N ILE A 22 -9.66 9.25 4.03
CA ILE A 22 -8.43 10.04 4.27
C ILE A 22 -8.36 11.21 3.28
N LYS A 23 -8.50 10.97 1.97
CA LYS A 23 -8.44 12.03 0.96
C LYS A 23 -9.51 13.12 1.13
N THR A 24 -10.70 12.73 1.57
CA THR A 24 -11.87 13.62 1.66
C THR A 24 -12.07 14.24 3.04
N HIS A 25 -11.19 13.96 4.01
CA HIS A 25 -11.26 14.52 5.37
C HIS A 25 -9.93 15.08 5.87
N MET A 26 -8.80 14.76 5.25
CA MET A 26 -7.47 15.19 5.69
C MET A 26 -6.75 15.97 4.59
N LYS A 27 -5.88 16.89 5.01
CA LYS A 27 -4.88 17.52 4.14
C LYS A 27 -3.59 16.70 4.14
N LEU A 28 -2.82 16.78 3.07
CA LEU A 28 -1.53 16.08 2.98
C LEU A 28 -0.62 16.52 4.14
N GLY A 29 0.01 15.56 4.80
CA GLY A 29 0.84 15.76 5.99
C GLY A 29 0.07 15.99 7.29
N GLN A 30 -1.27 16.02 7.25
CA GLN A 30 -2.07 16.08 8.47
C GLN A 30 -1.95 14.77 9.25
N GLU A 31 -1.85 14.89 10.56
CA GLU A 31 -1.76 13.77 11.50
C GLU A 31 -2.97 13.73 12.43
N PHE A 32 -3.40 12.51 12.74
CA PHE A 32 -4.34 12.22 13.81
C PHE A 32 -3.72 11.15 14.71
N GLN A 33 -3.32 11.54 15.91
CA GLN A 33 -2.72 10.63 16.89
C GLN A 33 -3.82 9.77 17.52
N ILE A 34 -3.72 8.45 17.37
CA ILE A 34 -4.61 7.48 18.03
C ILE A 34 -4.01 7.08 19.38
N PHE A 35 -2.72 6.71 19.37
CA PHE A 35 -1.90 6.39 20.53
C PHE A 35 -0.48 6.93 20.29
N ASP A 36 0.34 6.97 21.34
CA ASP A 36 1.74 7.44 21.23
C ASP A 36 2.56 6.66 20.19
N TRP A 37 2.20 5.39 19.94
CA TRP A 37 2.84 4.51 18.97
C TRP A 37 2.02 4.30 17.69
N PHE A 38 0.86 4.93 17.56
CA PHE A 38 -0.03 4.79 16.39
C PHE A 38 -0.62 6.15 15.97
N ILE A 39 -0.19 6.60 14.79
CA ILE A 39 -0.59 7.84 14.17
C ILE A 39 -1.20 7.53 12.80
N ILE A 40 -2.33 8.18 12.50
CA ILE A 40 -2.82 8.28 11.13
C ILE A 40 -2.15 9.52 10.51
N HIS A 41 -1.17 9.32 9.65
CA HIS A 41 -0.44 10.37 8.94
C HIS A 41 -0.76 10.30 7.44
N PHE A 42 -1.49 11.28 6.92
CA PHE A 42 -1.84 11.26 5.50
C PHE A 42 -0.64 11.62 4.63
N THR A 43 -0.16 10.68 3.83
CA THR A 43 0.84 10.91 2.79
C THR A 43 0.42 10.29 1.45
N GLU A 44 1.02 10.75 0.37
CA GLU A 44 0.77 10.28 -0.99
C GLU A 44 2.09 9.86 -1.63
N ASN A 45 2.19 8.59 -1.98
CA ASN A 45 3.39 8.00 -2.54
C ASN A 45 3.27 7.83 -4.07
N ASN A 46 4.31 8.20 -4.80
CA ASN A 46 4.44 7.94 -6.24
C ASN A 46 4.57 6.43 -6.56
N GLY A 47 4.60 5.55 -5.56
CA GLY A 47 4.77 4.10 -5.72
C GLY A 47 6.23 3.67 -5.71
N MET A 48 7.11 4.47 -5.09
CA MET A 48 8.53 4.15 -4.89
C MET A 48 8.84 4.09 -3.41
N ALA A 49 9.69 3.14 -3.03
CA ALA A 49 10.23 3.07 -1.68
C ALA A 49 11.37 4.08 -1.52
N PHE A 50 11.54 4.63 -0.31
CA PHE A 50 12.68 5.47 0.08
C PHE A 50 12.82 6.82 -0.64
N GLY A 51 11.73 7.39 -1.17
CA GLY A 51 11.72 8.76 -1.71
C GLY A 51 12.53 8.97 -2.98
N MET A 52 12.98 7.89 -3.64
CA MET A 52 13.61 7.98 -4.96
C MET A 52 12.54 8.33 -5.99
N GLU A 53 12.75 9.38 -6.80
CA GLU A 53 11.92 9.67 -7.97
C GLU A 53 12.57 9.09 -9.24
N PHE A 54 11.97 8.05 -9.80
CA PHE A 54 12.42 7.44 -11.04
C PHE A 54 11.68 8.06 -12.22
N GLY A 55 12.41 8.77 -13.09
CA GLY A 55 11.96 9.12 -14.44
C GLY A 55 10.71 10.01 -14.56
N GLY A 56 10.33 10.75 -13.52
CA GLY A 56 9.17 11.65 -13.52
C GLY A 56 7.85 10.96 -13.91
N ALA A 57 7.04 11.63 -14.74
CA ALA A 57 5.76 11.08 -15.21
C ALA A 57 5.93 9.73 -15.94
N THR A 58 6.92 9.62 -16.82
CA THR A 58 7.19 8.39 -17.58
C THR A 58 7.56 7.23 -16.67
N GLY A 59 8.43 7.46 -15.68
CA GLY A 59 8.81 6.42 -14.73
C GLY A 59 7.66 6.03 -13.81
N LYS A 60 6.80 6.99 -13.40
CA LYS A 60 5.56 6.69 -12.68
C LYS A 60 4.64 5.77 -13.49
N MET A 61 4.38 6.09 -14.76
CA MET A 61 3.56 5.25 -15.63
C MET A 61 4.15 3.84 -15.76
N PHE A 62 5.47 3.74 -15.96
CA PHE A 62 6.17 2.46 -16.04
C PHE A 62 5.99 1.62 -14.76
N LEU A 63 6.12 2.23 -13.58
CA LEU A 63 5.90 1.54 -12.31
C LEU A 63 4.48 1.00 -12.17
N THR A 64 3.48 1.80 -12.57
CA THR A 64 2.07 1.37 -12.54
C THR A 64 1.84 0.22 -13.52
N LEU A 65 2.34 0.31 -14.76
CA LEU A 65 2.23 -0.75 -15.76
C LEU A 65 2.95 -2.04 -15.33
N PHE A 66 4.17 -1.91 -14.80
CA PHE A 66 4.93 -3.03 -14.28
C PHE A 66 4.16 -3.74 -13.15
N ARG A 67 3.57 -2.98 -12.22
CA ARG A 67 2.72 -3.55 -11.16
C ARG A 67 1.53 -4.32 -11.73
N ILE A 68 0.83 -3.77 -12.73
CA ILE A 68 -0.29 -4.45 -13.40
C ILE A 68 0.18 -5.77 -14.05
N ILE A 69 1.32 -5.76 -14.74
CA ILE A 69 1.88 -6.95 -15.39
C ILE A 69 2.23 -8.01 -14.35
N VAL A 70 2.94 -7.64 -13.27
CA VAL A 70 3.34 -8.57 -12.21
C VAL A 70 2.12 -9.20 -11.53
N VAL A 71 1.09 -8.40 -11.22
CA VAL A 71 -0.15 -8.91 -10.61
C VAL A 71 -0.89 -9.84 -11.56
N THR A 72 -1.01 -9.48 -12.83
CA THR A 72 -1.69 -10.30 -13.84
C THR A 72 -0.97 -11.64 -14.05
N ALA A 73 0.35 -11.60 -14.18
CA ALA A 73 1.19 -12.79 -14.28
C ALA A 73 1.10 -13.64 -13.00
N GLY A 74 1.11 -13.01 -11.83
CA GLY A 74 0.95 -13.67 -10.54
C GLY A 74 -0.40 -14.39 -10.40
N ILE A 75 -1.51 -13.75 -10.81
CA ILE A 75 -2.85 -14.37 -10.82
C ILE A 75 -2.87 -15.58 -11.76
N TYR A 76 -2.28 -15.45 -12.95
CA TYR A 76 -2.20 -16.55 -13.91
C TYR A 76 -1.39 -17.74 -13.36
N TYR A 77 -0.23 -17.46 -12.75
CA TYR A 77 0.60 -18.46 -12.10
C TYR A 77 -0.14 -19.14 -10.92
N VAL A 78 -0.80 -18.36 -10.06
CA VAL A 78 -1.62 -18.90 -8.97
C VAL A 78 -2.71 -19.84 -9.49
N LYS A 79 -3.36 -19.47 -10.60
CA LYS A 79 -4.38 -20.32 -11.23
C LYS A 79 -3.81 -21.64 -11.75
N SER A 80 -2.54 -21.67 -12.20
CA SER A 80 -1.92 -22.89 -12.73
C SER A 80 -1.44 -23.85 -11.64
N ILE A 81 -1.09 -23.35 -10.44
CA ILE A 81 -0.58 -24.19 -9.34
C ILE A 81 -1.65 -24.68 -8.36
N ILE A 82 -2.84 -24.05 -8.34
CA ILE A 82 -3.91 -24.46 -7.42
C ILE A 82 -4.41 -25.86 -7.79
N LYS A 83 -4.21 -26.81 -6.87
CA LYS A 83 -4.66 -28.20 -6.97
C LYS A 83 -5.93 -28.44 -6.13
N PRO A 84 -6.67 -29.54 -6.37
CA PRO A 84 -7.69 -30.00 -5.44
C PRO A 84 -7.11 -30.12 -4.02
N HIS A 85 -7.86 -29.68 -3.00
CA HIS A 85 -7.44 -29.65 -1.59
C HIS A 85 -6.34 -28.66 -1.21
N PHE A 86 -6.06 -27.65 -2.05
CA PHE A 86 -5.14 -26.56 -1.68
C PHE A 86 -5.53 -25.93 -0.33
N PRO A 87 -4.59 -25.72 0.61
CA PRO A 87 -4.93 -25.28 1.96
C PRO A 87 -5.69 -23.95 1.98
N ASN A 88 -6.73 -23.89 2.81
CA ASN A 88 -7.59 -22.72 2.89
C ASN A 88 -6.85 -21.45 3.30
N GLY A 89 -5.91 -21.55 4.24
CA GLY A 89 -5.10 -20.41 4.65
C GLY A 89 -4.17 -19.92 3.55
N ALA A 90 -3.64 -20.80 2.70
CA ALA A 90 -2.86 -20.42 1.52
C ALA A 90 -3.73 -19.65 0.51
N LEU A 91 -4.99 -20.10 0.29
CA LEU A 91 -5.94 -19.38 -0.57
C LEU A 91 -6.31 -17.99 0.00
N ILE A 92 -6.42 -17.85 1.32
CA ILE A 92 -6.66 -16.56 1.98
C ILE A 92 -5.43 -15.66 1.81
N ALA A 93 -4.23 -16.17 2.07
CA ALA A 93 -2.98 -15.43 1.91
C ALA A 93 -2.79 -14.91 0.47
N LEU A 94 -3.09 -15.75 -0.53
CA LEU A 94 -3.10 -15.33 -1.94
C LEU A 94 -4.15 -14.24 -2.20
N GLY A 95 -5.34 -14.35 -1.62
CA GLY A 95 -6.38 -13.34 -1.70
C GLY A 95 -5.98 -11.98 -1.10
N LEU A 96 -5.22 -11.99 0.01
CA LEU A 96 -4.64 -10.79 0.62
C LEU A 96 -3.61 -10.13 -0.30
N ILE A 97 -2.67 -10.90 -0.87
CA ILE A 97 -1.65 -10.39 -1.78
C ILE A 97 -2.30 -9.77 -3.03
N ILE A 98 -3.23 -10.50 -3.66
CA ILE A 98 -3.93 -10.02 -4.86
C ILE A 98 -4.77 -8.78 -4.53
N GLY A 99 -5.50 -8.80 -3.41
CA GLY A 99 -6.30 -7.67 -2.96
C GLY A 99 -5.47 -6.41 -2.74
N GLY A 100 -4.33 -6.54 -2.06
CA GLY A 100 -3.50 -5.37 -1.75
C GLY A 100 -2.86 -4.80 -3.00
N ALA A 101 -2.42 -5.68 -3.91
CA ALA A 101 -1.86 -5.23 -5.17
C ALA A 101 -2.90 -4.54 -6.05
N ILE A 102 -4.14 -5.04 -6.10
CA ILE A 102 -5.27 -4.39 -6.80
C ILE A 102 -5.60 -3.03 -6.17
N GLY A 103 -5.69 -2.94 -4.83
CA GLY A 103 -5.95 -1.68 -4.14
C GLY A 103 -4.96 -0.58 -4.53
N ASN A 104 -3.66 -0.88 -4.47
CA ASN A 104 -2.63 0.07 -4.87
C ASN A 104 -2.59 0.36 -6.39
N ILE A 105 -3.04 -0.58 -7.24
CA ILE A 105 -3.23 -0.34 -8.68
C ILE A 105 -4.39 0.64 -8.92
N ILE A 106 -5.49 0.52 -8.19
CA ILE A 106 -6.64 1.42 -8.31
C ILE A 106 -6.21 2.86 -8.06
N ASP A 107 -5.50 3.12 -6.95
CA ASP A 107 -4.97 4.44 -6.64
C ASP A 107 -4.08 4.97 -7.77
N SER A 108 -3.10 4.15 -8.17
CA SER A 108 -2.11 4.56 -9.16
C SER A 108 -2.71 4.81 -10.54
N SER A 109 -3.82 4.14 -10.85
CA SER A 109 -4.49 4.24 -12.14
C SER A 109 -5.50 5.38 -12.18
N PHE A 110 -6.28 5.56 -11.10
CA PHE A 110 -7.50 6.37 -11.13
C PHE A 110 -7.49 7.57 -10.19
N TYR A 111 -6.74 7.58 -9.10
CA TYR A 111 -6.85 8.68 -8.12
C TYR A 111 -6.41 10.01 -8.68
N GLY A 112 -5.48 10.01 -9.64
CA GLY A 112 -5.12 11.20 -10.42
C GLY A 112 -6.31 11.79 -11.19
N LEU A 113 -7.19 10.95 -11.70
CA LEU A 113 -8.33 11.36 -12.53
C LEU A 113 -9.50 11.87 -11.69
N VAL A 114 -9.75 11.25 -10.54
CA VAL A 114 -11.00 11.43 -9.78
C VAL A 114 -10.86 12.35 -8.57
N PHE A 115 -9.65 12.74 -8.18
CA PHE A 115 -9.43 13.70 -7.10
C PHE A 115 -8.58 14.87 -7.58
N ASN A 116 -8.77 16.04 -6.96
CA ASN A 116 -7.79 17.13 -7.04
C ASN A 116 -6.66 16.93 -6.01
N GLU A 117 -5.72 17.88 -5.97
CA GLU A 117 -4.60 17.87 -5.04
C GLU A 117 -5.03 18.01 -3.57
N SER A 118 -4.20 17.43 -2.69
CA SER A 118 -4.44 17.36 -1.24
C SER A 118 -3.54 18.32 -0.43
N TYR A 119 -2.67 19.12 -1.05
CA TYR A 119 -1.61 19.88 -0.37
C TYR A 119 -2.13 20.95 0.60
N ASN A 120 -2.98 21.87 0.12
CA ASN A 120 -3.47 23.00 0.91
C ASN A 120 -4.96 22.89 1.28
N ASN A 121 -5.64 21.92 0.69
CA ASN A 121 -7.07 21.68 0.82
C ASN A 121 -7.31 20.18 0.99
N VAL A 122 -8.46 19.85 1.56
CA VAL A 122 -9.00 18.49 1.52
C VAL A 122 -9.37 18.17 0.07
N ALA A 123 -9.09 16.96 -0.39
CA ALA A 123 -9.36 16.61 -1.78
C ALA A 123 -10.88 16.47 -2.02
N THR A 124 -11.33 16.98 -3.15
CA THR A 124 -12.70 16.86 -3.66
C THR A 124 -12.76 15.71 -4.65
N PHE A 125 -13.78 14.86 -4.53
CA PHE A 125 -14.07 13.81 -5.50
C PHE A 125 -14.78 14.40 -6.72
N LEU A 126 -14.31 14.05 -7.92
CA LEU A 126 -14.79 14.54 -9.22
C LEU A 126 -14.85 16.08 -9.29
N PRO A 127 -13.71 16.77 -9.12
CA PRO A 127 -13.65 18.23 -9.23
C PRO A 127 -14.05 18.69 -10.65
N GLN A 128 -14.69 19.85 -10.75
CA GLN A 128 -15.17 20.40 -12.03
C GLN A 128 -14.04 20.64 -13.06
N ASN A 129 -12.83 20.95 -12.58
CA ASN A 129 -11.66 21.22 -13.42
C ASN A 129 -10.88 19.95 -13.81
N GLY A 130 -11.38 18.75 -13.45
CA GLY A 130 -10.66 17.49 -13.62
C GLY A 130 -9.68 17.21 -12.47
N GLY A 131 -9.23 15.95 -12.40
CA GLY A 131 -8.31 15.51 -11.35
C GLY A 131 -6.87 16.02 -11.52
N TYR A 132 -6.02 15.78 -10.52
CA TYR A 132 -4.65 16.29 -10.47
C TYR A 132 -3.68 15.63 -11.46
N ALA A 133 -4.01 14.48 -12.04
CA ALA A 133 -3.13 13.76 -12.96
C ALA A 133 -3.89 12.86 -13.95
N PRO A 134 -3.31 12.58 -15.14
CA PRO A 134 -3.90 11.63 -16.09
C PRO A 134 -3.88 10.18 -15.57
N PHE A 135 -4.53 9.29 -16.32
CA PHE A 135 -4.56 7.84 -16.05
C PHE A 135 -3.15 7.27 -15.81
N LEU A 136 -3.00 6.32 -14.88
CA LEU A 136 -1.72 5.69 -14.46
C LEU A 136 -0.72 6.58 -13.69
N HIS A 137 -1.06 7.85 -13.47
CA HIS A 137 -0.21 8.81 -12.76
C HIS A 137 -0.72 9.16 -11.36
N GLY A 138 -1.71 8.43 -10.84
CA GLY A 138 -2.21 8.61 -9.49
C GLY A 138 -1.17 8.23 -8.42
N LYS A 139 -1.22 8.91 -7.28
CA LYS A 139 -0.43 8.58 -6.10
C LYS A 139 -1.18 7.59 -5.22
N VAL A 140 -0.43 6.67 -4.59
CA VAL A 140 -0.94 5.73 -3.59
C VAL A 140 -1.14 6.48 -2.29
N VAL A 141 -2.29 6.29 -1.64
CA VAL A 141 -2.61 6.96 -0.38
C VAL A 141 -2.14 6.09 0.78
N ASP A 142 -1.23 6.61 1.59
CA ASP A 142 -0.70 5.94 2.78
C ASP A 142 -1.12 6.71 4.03
N MET A 143 -1.38 5.98 5.12
CA MET A 143 -1.96 6.58 6.32
C MET A 143 -1.45 6.02 7.64
N PHE A 144 -1.08 4.75 7.71
CA PHE A 144 -0.69 4.14 8.98
C PHE A 144 0.78 4.39 9.27
N TYR A 145 1.04 5.08 10.38
CA TYR A 145 2.38 5.35 10.87
C TYR A 145 2.52 4.83 12.30
N PHE A 146 3.51 3.95 12.52
CA PHE A 146 3.77 3.33 13.82
C PHE A 146 5.22 3.58 14.27
N PRO A 147 5.53 4.76 14.83
CA PRO A 147 6.86 5.06 15.37
C PRO A 147 7.07 4.31 16.70
N LEU A 148 7.20 2.98 16.64
CA LEU A 148 7.18 2.09 17.80
C LEU A 148 8.28 2.39 18.83
N ILE A 149 9.46 2.83 18.35
CA ILE A 149 10.54 3.30 19.20
C ILE A 149 11.01 4.61 18.61
N ASN A 150 10.85 5.69 19.37
CA ASN A 150 11.35 7.01 19.02
C ASN A 150 12.33 7.45 20.12
N SER A 151 13.62 7.29 19.87
CA SER A 151 14.67 7.51 20.87
C SER A 151 15.98 7.92 20.20
N HIS A 152 17.05 8.06 20.97
CA HIS A 152 18.40 8.27 20.44
C HIS A 152 19.22 7.00 20.63
N PHE A 153 20.14 6.76 19.70
CA PHE A 153 21.13 5.70 19.84
C PHE A 153 21.99 5.95 21.08
N PRO A 154 22.34 4.90 21.85
CA PRO A 154 23.22 5.06 23.01
C PRO A 154 24.56 5.73 22.65
N ASN A 155 25.01 6.69 23.47
CA ASN A 155 26.24 7.45 23.23
C ASN A 155 27.51 6.61 23.09
N TRP A 156 27.50 5.34 23.55
CA TRP A 156 28.64 4.43 23.42
C TRP A 156 28.79 3.83 22.02
N LEU A 157 27.79 4.00 21.13
CA LEU A 157 27.90 3.52 19.75
C LEU A 157 28.90 4.37 18.96
N PRO A 158 29.93 3.77 18.33
CA PRO A 158 31.03 4.51 17.73
C PRO A 158 30.65 5.30 16.46
N ILE A 159 29.59 4.88 15.76
CA ILE A 159 29.17 5.48 14.48
C ILE A 159 27.89 6.30 14.62
N TRP A 160 26.94 5.84 15.44
CA TRP A 160 25.61 6.43 15.54
C TRP A 160 25.30 6.98 16.94
N GLY A 161 26.26 7.03 17.86
CA GLY A 161 26.00 7.46 19.23
C GLY A 161 25.36 8.85 19.31
N GLY A 162 24.22 8.95 19.99
CA GLY A 162 23.45 10.19 20.12
C GLY A 162 22.57 10.56 18.92
N GLU A 163 22.64 9.82 17.80
CA GLU A 163 21.78 10.07 16.63
C GLU A 163 20.32 9.70 16.90
N HIS A 164 19.40 10.46 16.32
CA HIS A 164 17.97 10.22 16.45
C HIS A 164 17.55 8.95 15.69
N PHE A 165 16.84 8.06 16.38
CA PHE A 165 16.43 6.75 15.90
C PHE A 165 14.91 6.57 16.02
N ILE A 166 14.28 6.29 14.89
CA ILE A 166 12.90 5.84 14.83
C ILE A 166 12.87 4.41 14.30
N PHE A 167 12.42 3.45 15.11
CA PHE A 167 12.12 2.10 14.66
C PHE A 167 10.77 2.11 13.93
N PHE A 168 10.75 1.54 12.73
CA PHE A 168 9.59 1.46 11.84
C PHE A 168 9.11 2.84 11.31
N ARG A 169 9.94 3.44 10.46
CA ARG A 169 9.64 4.69 9.74
C ARG A 169 8.59 4.61 8.61
N PRO A 170 8.38 3.47 7.91
CA PRO A 170 7.46 3.45 6.78
C PRO A 170 6.03 3.82 7.18
N ILE A 171 5.40 4.60 6.30
CA ILE A 171 3.96 4.87 6.32
C ILE A 171 3.34 3.99 5.25
N PHE A 172 2.27 3.30 5.57
CA PHE A 172 1.68 2.29 4.69
C PHE A 172 0.15 2.29 4.77
N ASN A 173 -0.49 1.48 3.95
CA ASN A 173 -1.95 1.35 3.91
C ASN A 173 -2.44 -0.09 4.13
N ILE A 174 -3.76 -0.30 4.10
CA ILE A 174 -4.38 -1.63 4.26
C ILE A 174 -3.91 -2.60 3.17
N ALA A 175 -3.78 -2.12 1.92
CA ALA A 175 -3.27 -2.91 0.82
C ALA A 175 -1.85 -3.44 1.08
N ASP A 176 -0.92 -2.59 1.54
CA ASP A 176 0.45 -2.99 1.87
C ASP A 176 0.48 -4.01 3.01
N ALA A 177 -0.31 -3.77 4.07
CA ALA A 177 -0.45 -4.71 5.18
C ALA A 177 -0.95 -6.08 4.70
N GLY A 178 -1.95 -6.11 3.81
CA GLY A 178 -2.46 -7.34 3.19
C GLY A 178 -1.38 -8.08 2.40
N ILE A 179 -0.59 -7.38 1.58
CA ILE A 179 0.53 -7.97 0.85
C ILE A 179 1.55 -8.57 1.82
N SER A 180 2.02 -7.81 2.81
CA SER A 180 3.01 -8.28 3.78
C SER A 180 2.52 -9.50 4.54
N VAL A 181 1.31 -9.44 5.13
CA VAL A 181 0.74 -10.56 5.89
C VAL A 181 0.57 -11.78 5.00
N GLY A 182 0.04 -11.63 3.79
CA GLY A 182 -0.11 -12.74 2.85
C GLY A 182 1.22 -13.40 2.49
N ILE A 183 2.27 -12.61 2.23
CA ILE A 183 3.62 -13.13 1.96
C ILE A 183 4.16 -13.90 3.17
N PHE A 184 4.07 -13.34 4.37
CA PHE A 184 4.53 -14.02 5.60
C PHE A 184 3.78 -15.33 5.85
N LEU A 185 2.45 -15.35 5.66
CA LEU A 185 1.66 -16.57 5.81
C LEU A 185 2.13 -17.66 4.84
N ILE A 186 2.39 -17.31 3.58
CA ILE A 186 2.90 -18.27 2.60
C ILE A 186 4.28 -18.78 3.01
N LEU A 187 5.22 -17.88 3.32
CA LEU A 187 6.60 -18.26 3.62
C LEU A 187 6.73 -19.12 4.88
N LEU A 188 5.96 -18.80 5.92
CA LEU A 188 6.05 -19.48 7.22
C LEU A 188 5.25 -20.78 7.26
N PHE A 189 4.05 -20.81 6.68
CA PHE A 189 3.11 -21.91 6.87
C PHE A 189 2.79 -22.72 5.62
N TYR A 190 2.92 -22.13 4.42
CA TYR A 190 2.45 -22.76 3.18
C TYR A 190 3.53 -22.93 2.12
N ARG A 191 4.80 -22.68 2.43
CA ARG A 191 5.92 -22.73 1.47
C ARG A 191 5.98 -24.05 0.69
N LYS A 192 5.66 -25.18 1.34
CA LYS A 192 5.68 -26.52 0.72
C LYS A 192 4.64 -26.70 -0.38
N GLU A 193 3.56 -25.92 -0.38
CA GLU A 193 2.50 -26.00 -1.38
C GLU A 193 2.88 -25.34 -2.72
N PHE A 194 3.96 -24.56 -2.72
CA PHE A 194 4.46 -23.79 -3.87
C PHE A 194 5.79 -24.31 -4.42
N ASN A 195 6.31 -25.42 -3.87
CA ASN A 195 7.48 -26.15 -4.40
C ASN A 195 7.01 -27.31 -5.28
#